data_AF-A0A286FH23-F1
#
_entry.id   AF-A0A286FH23-F1
#
_cell.length_a   1.000
_cell.length_b   1.000
_cell.length_c   1.000
_cell.angle_alpha   90.00
_cell.angle_beta   90.00
_cell.angle_gamma   90.00
#
_symmetry.space_group_name_H-M   'P 1'
#
loop_
_entity.id
_entity.type
_entity.pdbx_description
1 polymer ?
#
loop_
_entity_poly.entity_id
_entity_poly.type
_entity_poly.pdbx_seq_one_letter_code
_entity_poly.pdbx_strand_id
1 'polypeptide(L)'
;MTNHSETTGPFENGDIAGREPLDEPSAHDTQVTLRTPAELADALPYLLGYRPEDSIVLVALHDRGGRGRFGGRARLGIPAGADDWKEAVQQLVRGLVTSSERRGKRPEQMVAYVCREPGQGETGRDVMLRLQPLVELLRTQCGDLDAPVVEALCISDGRFWSYSCAVEGCCPDDGTPMGLPGTSVLAAAATYAGIQVRGTLREFRARLLPWETSAALEQEIALDAAGMSLVPRILDDAARQSVAEETLDLAERIIHRFAAAAPVSGTHPADLRDDELLTHDEAATLILGLQDRTTRDQAAAWMEGDEAGPALRLWRALARRCVGPYGEHAAAPLTLAGWVAWSTGDELEAREALAMALGADPDYLFARLLHQACNEGLDPESVRRCLRAERAGRARTERAEQTDQAEEAAPGTPSDAVVADPGAPARTDGRDGDRASRTGGPRRRRRTRAAEGGDGRSRPSRGEDARRRSGGSHPQSPAGGPSRPGSAKPDGMRARAGEGSSRDTAAATGQRETEGDG
;
A
#
# COMPACT_ATOMS: atom_id res chain seq x y z
N MET A 1 -0.08 11.16 -9.31
CA MET A 1 -0.93 10.34 -10.20
C MET A 1 -0.08 9.22 -10.76
N THR A 2 -0.61 8.00 -10.82
CA THR A 2 0.15 6.77 -11.09
C THR A 2 -0.66 5.84 -11.99
N ASN A 3 -0.02 5.32 -13.04
CA ASN A 3 -0.67 4.46 -14.03
C ASN A 3 -0.57 2.99 -13.58
N HIS A 4 -1.69 2.39 -13.17
CA HIS A 4 -1.71 0.99 -12.78
C HIS A 4 -1.79 0.09 -14.02
N SER A 5 -0.87 -0.87 -14.13
CA SER A 5 -0.95 -1.99 -15.08
C SER A 5 -1.24 -3.27 -14.29
N GLU A 6 -2.35 -3.95 -14.56
CA GLU A 6 -2.78 -5.08 -13.72
C GLU A 6 -2.34 -6.44 -14.28
N THR A 7 -1.53 -7.12 -13.48
CA THR A 7 -0.96 -8.44 -13.74
C THR A 7 -1.64 -9.48 -12.85
N THR A 8 -2.64 -10.17 -13.38
CA THR A 8 -2.98 -11.54 -12.94
C THR A 8 -2.72 -12.51 -14.09
N GLY A 9 -1.81 -13.44 -13.84
CA GLY A 9 -1.46 -14.60 -14.64
C GLY A 9 -0.81 -15.62 -13.70
N PRO A 10 -0.96 -16.93 -13.93
CA PRO A 10 -0.48 -17.93 -12.98
C PRO A 10 1.05 -17.96 -12.92
N PHE A 11 1.59 -18.07 -11.70
CA PHE A 11 3.02 -18.27 -11.46
C PHE A 11 3.40 -19.73 -11.71
N GLU A 12 4.14 -20.01 -12.78
CA GLU A 12 4.84 -21.29 -12.94
C GLU A 12 6.17 -21.26 -12.18
N ASN A 13 6.34 -22.19 -11.23
CA ASN A 13 7.58 -22.30 -10.44
C ASN A 13 8.73 -22.86 -11.28
N GLY A 14 9.94 -22.33 -11.06
CA GLY A 14 11.08 -22.55 -11.95
C GLY A 14 11.80 -23.89 -11.84
N ASP A 15 12.40 -24.28 -12.96
CA ASP A 15 13.65 -25.03 -13.11
C ASP A 15 13.83 -26.37 -12.36
N ILE A 16 13.40 -27.45 -13.01
CA ILE A 16 14.21 -28.67 -13.07
C ILE A 16 14.58 -28.93 -14.55
N ALA A 17 15.88 -28.96 -14.81
CA ALA A 17 16.51 -28.80 -16.12
C ALA A 17 15.98 -29.70 -17.27
N GLY A 18 15.73 -29.05 -18.41
CA GLY A 18 16.23 -29.55 -19.71
C GLY A 18 15.29 -30.41 -20.55
N ARG A 19 14.26 -29.79 -21.15
CA ARG A 19 13.65 -30.25 -22.42
C ARG A 19 13.03 -29.07 -23.16
N GLU A 20 13.00 -29.16 -24.49
CA GLU A 20 12.39 -28.14 -25.37
C GLU A 20 10.86 -28.13 -25.17
N PRO A 21 10.20 -26.96 -25.06
CA PRO A 21 8.76 -26.87 -24.91
C PRO A 21 8.06 -27.19 -26.24
N LEU A 22 7.36 -28.32 -26.28
CA LEU A 22 6.41 -28.65 -27.34
C LEU A 22 5.09 -27.91 -27.09
N ASP A 23 4.57 -27.25 -28.12
CA ASP A 23 3.27 -26.55 -28.12
C ASP A 23 2.10 -27.58 -28.12
N GLU A 24 1.91 -28.30 -27.00
CA GLU A 24 0.70 -29.11 -26.75
C GLU A 24 -0.07 -28.53 -25.54
N PRO A 25 -1.27 -27.93 -25.75
CA PRO A 25 -2.05 -27.39 -24.64
C PRO A 25 -2.62 -28.52 -23.78
N SER A 26 -2.39 -28.46 -22.47
CA SER A 26 -2.96 -29.41 -21.52
C SER A 26 -4.49 -29.32 -21.51
N ALA A 27 -5.16 -30.47 -21.48
CA ALA A 27 -6.58 -30.60 -21.88
C ALA A 27 -7.63 -29.96 -20.95
N HIS A 28 -7.23 -29.10 -20.01
CA HIS A 28 -8.09 -28.53 -18.96
C HIS A 28 -7.94 -27.01 -18.72
N ASP A 29 -7.16 -26.28 -19.54
CA ASP A 29 -7.20 -24.81 -19.53
C ASP A 29 -8.60 -24.32 -19.98
N THR A 30 -9.36 -23.74 -19.04
CA THR A 30 -10.80 -23.51 -19.21
C THR A 30 -11.05 -22.21 -19.98
N GLN A 31 -10.90 -22.27 -21.30
CA GLN A 31 -11.02 -21.13 -22.20
C GLN A 31 -12.46 -20.61 -22.32
N VAL A 32 -12.86 -19.71 -21.41
CA VAL A 32 -14.09 -18.92 -21.55
C VAL A 32 -13.94 -17.96 -22.74
N THR A 33 -14.94 -17.93 -23.62
CA THR A 33 -15.01 -17.00 -24.76
C THR A 33 -16.20 -16.05 -24.56
N LEU A 34 -15.94 -14.76 -24.38
CA LEU A 34 -16.96 -13.73 -24.27
C LEU A 34 -17.37 -13.24 -25.66
N ARG A 35 -18.67 -13.00 -25.86
CA ARG A 35 -19.26 -12.71 -27.18
C ARG A 35 -20.23 -11.52 -27.18
N THR A 36 -20.66 -11.05 -26.02
CA THR A 36 -21.65 -9.97 -25.89
C THR A 36 -21.17 -8.86 -24.95
N PRO A 37 -21.69 -7.62 -25.08
CA PRO A 37 -21.43 -6.53 -24.14
C PRO A 37 -21.80 -6.89 -22.69
N ALA A 38 -22.85 -7.71 -22.49
CA ALA A 38 -23.25 -8.19 -21.16
C ALA A 38 -22.19 -9.12 -20.55
N GLU A 39 -21.66 -10.06 -21.34
CA GLU A 39 -20.56 -10.93 -20.92
C GLU A 39 -19.27 -10.15 -20.64
N LEU A 40 -18.98 -9.08 -21.41
CA LEU A 40 -17.85 -8.18 -21.14
C LEU A 40 -18.05 -7.40 -19.83
N ALA A 41 -19.24 -6.85 -19.58
CA ALA A 41 -19.54 -6.13 -18.35
C ALA A 41 -19.44 -7.02 -17.10
N ASP A 42 -20.05 -8.22 -17.14
CA ASP A 42 -19.96 -9.18 -16.03
C ASP A 42 -18.54 -9.76 -15.87
N ALA A 43 -17.75 -9.84 -16.94
CA ALA A 43 -16.37 -10.32 -16.85
C ALA A 43 -15.44 -9.41 -16.05
N LEU A 44 -15.70 -8.10 -16.05
CA LEU A 44 -14.75 -7.11 -15.54
C LEU A 44 -14.25 -7.43 -14.13
N PRO A 45 -15.09 -7.75 -13.11
CA PRO A 45 -14.60 -8.03 -11.77
C PRO A 45 -13.70 -9.26 -11.68
N TYR A 46 -13.93 -10.30 -12.49
CA TYR A 46 -13.08 -11.50 -12.55
C TYR A 46 -11.76 -11.23 -13.30
N LEU A 47 -11.74 -10.26 -14.21
CA LEU A 47 -10.50 -9.83 -14.89
C LEU A 47 -9.57 -9.01 -13.99
N LEU A 48 -10.09 -8.30 -12.98
CA LEU A 48 -9.28 -7.49 -12.05
C LEU A 48 -9.09 -8.16 -10.67
N GLY A 49 -9.99 -9.07 -10.27
CA GLY A 49 -10.05 -9.69 -8.94
C GLY A 49 -10.94 -8.94 -7.92
N TYR A 50 -11.60 -7.85 -8.34
CA TYR A 50 -12.42 -6.98 -7.50
C TYR A 50 -13.44 -6.22 -8.34
N ARG A 51 -14.50 -5.69 -7.74
CA ARG A 51 -15.43 -4.77 -8.45
C ARG A 51 -14.84 -3.35 -8.51
N PRO A 52 -14.51 -2.82 -9.71
CA PRO A 52 -14.02 -1.45 -9.83
C PRO A 52 -15.14 -0.42 -9.61
N GLU A 53 -14.81 0.66 -8.91
CA GLU A 53 -15.62 1.87 -8.72
C GLU A 53 -14.78 3.10 -9.12
N ASP A 54 -15.45 4.21 -9.47
CA ASP A 54 -14.89 5.50 -9.89
C ASP A 54 -13.60 5.41 -10.74
N SER A 55 -13.58 4.51 -11.73
CA SER A 55 -12.37 4.24 -12.53
C SER A 55 -12.62 3.91 -13.99
N ILE A 56 -11.60 4.26 -14.78
CA ILE A 56 -11.40 3.86 -16.17
C ILE A 56 -10.60 2.56 -16.16
N VAL A 57 -11.02 1.57 -16.94
CA VAL A 57 -10.25 0.35 -17.20
C VAL A 57 -10.09 0.16 -18.71
N LEU A 58 -8.86 -0.05 -19.15
CA LEU A 58 -8.54 -0.49 -20.51
C LEU A 58 -7.99 -1.91 -20.47
N VAL A 59 -8.51 -2.77 -21.34
CA VAL A 59 -8.02 -4.14 -21.51
C VAL A 59 -7.56 -4.32 -22.94
N ALA A 60 -6.28 -4.64 -23.10
CA ALA A 60 -5.67 -4.97 -24.38
C ALA A 60 -6.23 -6.29 -24.92
N LEU A 61 -6.48 -6.32 -26.23
CA LEU A 61 -6.72 -7.53 -27.00
C LEU A 61 -5.58 -7.72 -28.00
N HIS A 62 -5.13 -8.96 -28.15
CA HIS A 62 -4.19 -9.41 -29.18
C HIS A 62 -4.84 -10.54 -29.97
N ASP A 63 -4.65 -10.60 -31.29
CA ASP A 63 -5.18 -11.74 -32.05
C ASP A 63 -4.33 -13.01 -31.86
N ARG A 64 -5.04 -14.14 -31.79
CA ARG A 64 -4.46 -15.48 -31.98
C ARG A 64 -5.39 -16.33 -32.86
N GLY A 65 -5.60 -15.91 -34.10
CA GLY A 65 -6.29 -16.68 -35.14
C GLY A 65 -7.75 -16.27 -35.37
N GLY A 66 -8.00 -14.96 -35.52
CA GLY A 66 -9.36 -14.41 -35.65
C GLY A 66 -10.16 -14.43 -34.35
N ARG A 67 -9.48 -14.40 -33.20
CA ARG A 67 -10.05 -14.35 -31.85
C ARG A 67 -9.15 -13.50 -30.95
N GLY A 68 -9.65 -12.34 -30.55
CA GLY A 68 -8.98 -11.49 -29.57
C GLY A 68 -8.88 -12.19 -28.20
N ARG A 69 -7.66 -12.36 -27.68
CA ARG A 69 -7.40 -12.82 -26.31
C ARG A 69 -7.04 -11.61 -25.46
N PHE A 70 -7.59 -11.55 -24.23
CA PHE A 70 -7.18 -10.55 -23.25
C PHE A 70 -5.68 -10.64 -22.95
N GLY A 71 -5.02 -9.48 -22.95
CA GLY A 71 -3.61 -9.30 -22.65
C GLY A 71 -3.41 -8.44 -21.40
N GLY A 72 -2.62 -7.37 -21.54
CA GLY A 72 -2.45 -6.40 -20.47
C GLY A 72 -3.75 -5.68 -20.09
N ARG A 73 -3.92 -5.39 -18.80
CA ARG A 73 -4.93 -4.47 -18.27
C ARG A 73 -4.24 -3.20 -17.79
N ALA A 74 -4.92 -2.07 -17.85
CA ALA A 74 -4.52 -0.86 -17.14
C ALA A 74 -5.75 -0.15 -16.56
N ARG A 75 -5.58 0.45 -15.38
CA ARG A 75 -6.68 1.03 -14.60
C ARG A 75 -6.26 2.36 -13.98
N LEU A 76 -7.18 3.32 -13.94
CA LEU A 76 -6.96 4.66 -13.39
C LEU A 76 -8.26 5.20 -12.77
N GLY A 77 -8.18 5.94 -11.67
CA GLY A 77 -9.35 6.65 -11.14
C GLY A 77 -9.86 7.70 -12.13
N ILE A 78 -11.18 7.89 -12.24
CA ILE A 78 -11.77 8.96 -13.07
C ILE A 78 -11.41 10.30 -12.42
N PRO A 79 -10.70 11.23 -13.10
CA PRO A 79 -10.36 12.52 -12.51
C PRO A 79 -11.63 13.34 -12.22
N ALA A 80 -11.61 14.10 -11.14
CA ALA A 80 -12.75 14.93 -10.71
C ALA A 80 -12.99 16.12 -11.66
N GLY A 81 -11.91 16.76 -12.14
CA GLY A 81 -11.98 17.80 -13.17
C GLY A 81 -12.05 17.20 -14.57
N ALA A 82 -12.92 17.74 -15.43
CA ALA A 82 -13.01 17.33 -16.83
C ALA A 82 -11.80 17.77 -17.66
N ASP A 83 -11.10 18.83 -17.24
CA ASP A 83 -9.89 19.33 -17.90
C ASP A 83 -8.73 18.31 -17.82
N ASP A 84 -8.62 17.60 -16.69
CA ASP A 84 -7.60 16.56 -16.45
C ASP A 84 -7.80 15.30 -17.30
N TRP A 85 -9.02 15.06 -17.79
CA TRP A 85 -9.41 13.82 -18.47
C TRP A 85 -8.51 13.50 -19.67
N LYS A 86 -8.15 14.51 -20.46
CA LYS A 86 -7.31 14.34 -21.64
C LYS A 86 -5.91 13.82 -21.28
N GLU A 87 -5.30 14.36 -20.23
CA GLU A 87 -3.96 13.96 -19.81
C GLU A 87 -3.98 12.59 -19.12
N ALA A 88 -4.98 12.35 -18.26
CA ALA A 88 -5.21 11.05 -17.63
C ALA A 88 -5.39 9.92 -18.65
N VAL A 89 -6.24 10.14 -19.67
CA VAL A 89 -6.42 9.20 -20.79
C VAL A 89 -5.11 9.00 -21.56
N GLN A 90 -4.40 10.06 -21.93
CA GLN A 90 -3.14 9.95 -22.67
C GLN A 90 -2.08 9.15 -21.91
N GLN A 91 -1.98 9.32 -20.58
CA GLN A 91 -1.06 8.55 -19.75
C GLN A 91 -1.47 7.08 -19.66
N LEU A 92 -2.77 6.80 -19.45
CA LEU A 92 -3.31 5.45 -19.34
C LEU A 92 -3.09 4.63 -20.63
N VAL A 93 -3.46 5.18 -21.79
CA VAL A 93 -3.31 4.46 -23.08
C VAL A 93 -1.84 4.21 -23.40
N ARG A 94 -0.99 5.24 -23.30
CA ARG A 94 0.46 5.11 -23.57
C ARG A 94 1.12 4.11 -22.62
N GLY A 95 0.73 4.10 -21.35
CA GLY A 95 1.19 3.15 -20.35
C GLY A 95 0.85 1.71 -20.73
N LEU A 96 -0.41 1.43 -21.09
CA LEU A 96 -0.84 0.09 -21.50
C LEU A 96 -0.14 -0.40 -22.78
N VAL A 97 0.00 0.47 -23.79
CA VAL A 97 0.71 0.15 -25.04
C VAL A 97 2.18 -0.15 -24.76
N THR A 98 2.90 0.75 -24.09
CA THR A 98 4.33 0.59 -23.75
C THR A 98 4.60 -0.65 -22.90
N SER A 99 3.75 -0.91 -21.89
CA SER A 99 3.87 -2.12 -21.06
C SER A 99 3.62 -3.40 -21.84
N SER A 100 2.80 -3.36 -22.90
CA SER A 100 2.51 -4.54 -23.73
C SER A 100 3.57 -4.76 -24.81
N GLU A 101 4.11 -3.70 -25.41
CA GLU A 101 5.31 -3.75 -26.27
C GLU A 101 6.48 -4.43 -25.55
N ARG A 102 6.75 -4.06 -24.28
CA ARG A 102 7.77 -4.70 -23.43
C ARG A 102 7.53 -6.20 -23.19
N ARG A 103 6.28 -6.67 -23.31
CA ARG A 103 5.87 -8.08 -23.21
C ARG A 103 5.78 -8.79 -24.57
N GLY A 104 6.28 -8.15 -25.64
CA GLY A 104 6.53 -8.79 -26.95
C GLY A 104 5.49 -8.55 -28.04
N LYS A 105 4.32 -7.96 -27.74
CA LYS A 105 3.32 -7.58 -28.75
C LYS A 105 2.58 -6.29 -28.38
N ARG A 106 2.35 -5.43 -29.37
CA ARG A 106 1.37 -4.34 -29.27
C ARG A 106 -0.05 -4.90 -29.07
N PRO A 107 -0.94 -4.18 -28.37
CA PRO A 107 -2.38 -4.41 -28.50
C PRO A 107 -2.80 -4.14 -29.95
N GLU A 108 -3.70 -4.96 -30.48
CA GLU A 108 -4.28 -4.77 -31.82
C GLU A 108 -5.67 -4.13 -31.72
N GLN A 109 -6.34 -4.33 -30.59
CA GLN A 109 -7.65 -3.79 -30.24
C GLN A 109 -7.70 -3.53 -28.72
N MET A 110 -8.67 -2.74 -28.24
CA MET A 110 -8.93 -2.57 -26.81
C MET A 110 -10.42 -2.71 -26.46
N VAL A 111 -10.70 -3.12 -25.23
CA VAL A 111 -12.00 -2.91 -24.58
C VAL A 111 -11.84 -1.83 -23.52
N ALA A 112 -12.75 -0.86 -23.49
CA ALA A 112 -12.79 0.21 -22.51
C ALA A 112 -13.98 0.05 -21.56
N TYR A 113 -13.77 0.35 -20.29
CA TYR A 113 -14.82 0.39 -19.26
C TYR A 113 -14.68 1.71 -18.49
N VAL A 114 -15.81 2.35 -18.20
CA VAL A 114 -15.91 3.43 -17.22
C VAL A 114 -16.93 3.02 -16.15
N CYS A 115 -16.45 2.88 -14.92
CA CYS A 115 -17.21 2.35 -13.79
C CYS A 115 -17.40 3.46 -12.77
N ARG A 116 -18.64 3.84 -12.49
CA ARG A 116 -18.96 4.91 -11.53
C ARG A 116 -20.40 4.78 -11.04
N GLU A 117 -20.59 4.79 -9.73
CA GLU A 117 -21.94 4.83 -9.15
C GLU A 117 -22.51 6.25 -9.17
N PRO A 118 -23.84 6.42 -9.23
CA PRO A 118 -24.47 7.74 -9.25
C PRO A 118 -24.32 8.49 -7.92
N GLY A 119 -24.19 9.82 -8.00
CA GLY A 119 -24.32 10.71 -6.86
C GLY A 119 -25.75 10.79 -6.30
N GLN A 120 -25.94 11.52 -5.19
CA GLN A 120 -27.27 11.70 -4.59
C GLN A 120 -28.22 12.41 -5.57
N GLY A 121 -29.24 11.68 -6.04
CA GLY A 121 -30.23 12.17 -6.99
C GLY A 121 -29.80 12.13 -8.46
N GLU A 122 -28.63 11.57 -8.77
CA GLU A 122 -28.19 11.22 -10.12
C GLU A 122 -28.72 9.82 -10.50
N THR A 123 -28.93 9.53 -11.78
CA THR A 123 -29.20 8.16 -12.27
C THR A 123 -27.98 7.60 -12.99
N GLY A 124 -27.88 6.27 -13.14
CA GLY A 124 -26.82 5.65 -13.94
C GLY A 124 -26.81 6.11 -15.41
N ARG A 125 -27.96 6.55 -15.94
CA ARG A 125 -28.08 7.17 -17.28
C ARG A 125 -27.43 8.57 -17.31
N ASP A 126 -27.57 9.36 -16.25
CA ASP A 126 -26.91 10.68 -16.14
C ASP A 126 -25.39 10.53 -16.01
N VAL A 127 -24.93 9.52 -15.24
CA VAL A 127 -23.50 9.14 -15.16
C VAL A 127 -22.97 8.79 -16.55
N MET A 128 -23.71 7.97 -17.32
CA MET A 128 -23.34 7.56 -18.68
C MET A 128 -23.23 8.78 -19.62
N LEU A 129 -24.24 9.65 -19.66
CA LEU A 129 -24.19 10.86 -20.49
C LEU A 129 -23.04 11.80 -20.09
N ARG A 130 -22.77 11.92 -18.77
CA ARG A 130 -21.69 12.74 -18.22
C ARG A 130 -20.29 12.18 -18.54
N LEU A 131 -20.14 10.87 -18.68
CA LEU A 131 -18.87 10.21 -19.01
C LEU A 131 -18.65 9.98 -20.52
N GLN A 132 -19.63 10.27 -21.39
CA GLN A 132 -19.48 10.15 -22.84
C GLN A 132 -18.22 10.86 -23.39
N PRO A 133 -17.87 12.11 -23.03
CA PRO A 133 -16.68 12.79 -23.58
C PRO A 133 -15.36 12.13 -23.14
N LEU A 134 -15.33 11.52 -21.96
CA LEU A 134 -14.17 10.73 -21.49
C LEU A 134 -13.97 9.48 -22.35
N VAL A 135 -15.07 8.83 -22.76
CA VAL A 135 -15.04 7.67 -23.65
C VAL A 135 -14.68 8.05 -25.08
N GLU A 136 -15.14 9.18 -25.59
CA GLU A 136 -14.72 9.72 -26.89
C GLU A 136 -13.20 10.02 -26.91
N LEU A 137 -12.66 10.59 -25.83
CA LEU A 137 -11.20 10.76 -25.65
C LEU A 137 -10.47 9.41 -25.64
N LEU A 138 -10.97 8.40 -24.90
CA LEU A 138 -10.38 7.05 -24.86
C LEU A 138 -10.35 6.41 -26.26
N ARG A 139 -11.48 6.40 -26.98
CA ARG A 139 -11.59 5.88 -28.35
C ARG A 139 -10.59 6.56 -29.29
N THR A 140 -10.46 7.88 -29.18
CA THR A 140 -9.54 8.68 -30.00
C THR A 140 -8.08 8.35 -29.69
N GLN A 141 -7.65 8.42 -28.42
CA GLN A 141 -6.24 8.20 -28.05
C GLN A 141 -5.78 6.74 -28.22
N CYS A 142 -6.69 5.77 -28.19
CA CYS A 142 -6.40 4.39 -28.57
C CYS A 142 -6.25 4.23 -30.10
N GLY A 143 -7.09 4.92 -30.88
CA GLY A 143 -6.98 4.99 -32.34
C GLY A 143 -5.68 5.65 -32.82
N ASP A 144 -5.25 6.73 -32.15
CA ASP A 144 -3.97 7.44 -32.41
C ASP A 144 -2.71 6.56 -32.21
N LEU A 145 -2.86 5.35 -31.64
CA LEU A 145 -1.78 4.39 -31.39
C LEU A 145 -2.01 3.02 -32.06
N ASP A 146 -2.82 3.00 -33.14
CA ASP A 146 -3.16 1.82 -33.96
C ASP A 146 -3.88 0.68 -33.20
N ALA A 147 -4.49 0.97 -32.05
CA ALA A 147 -5.12 -0.04 -31.17
C ALA A 147 -6.58 0.33 -30.86
N PRO A 148 -7.49 0.36 -31.85
CA PRO A 148 -8.84 0.89 -31.71
C PRO A 148 -9.68 0.17 -30.63
N VAL A 149 -10.52 0.96 -29.94
CA VAL A 149 -11.50 0.45 -28.97
C VAL A 149 -12.66 -0.21 -29.71
N VAL A 150 -12.80 -1.53 -29.59
CA VAL A 150 -13.87 -2.31 -30.24
C VAL A 150 -15.16 -2.33 -29.43
N GLU A 151 -15.07 -2.24 -28.11
CA GLU A 151 -16.21 -2.02 -27.23
C GLU A 151 -15.83 -1.09 -26.07
N ALA A 152 -16.76 -0.21 -25.69
CA ALA A 152 -16.63 0.80 -24.64
C ALA A 152 -17.92 0.80 -23.81
N LEU A 153 -17.80 0.44 -22.53
CA LEU A 153 -18.96 0.23 -21.64
C LEU A 153 -18.99 1.23 -20.49
N CYS A 154 -20.18 1.76 -20.19
CA CYS A 154 -20.46 2.37 -18.89
C CYS A 154 -21.00 1.30 -17.95
N ILE A 155 -20.57 1.29 -16.68
CA ILE A 155 -21.14 0.45 -15.62
C ILE A 155 -21.50 1.37 -14.43
N SER A 156 -22.77 1.35 -14.02
CA SER A 156 -23.36 2.22 -13.00
C SER A 156 -24.70 1.66 -12.53
N ASP A 157 -25.08 1.78 -11.24
CA ASP A 157 -26.40 1.38 -10.71
C ASP A 157 -26.79 -0.09 -11.04
N GLY A 158 -25.81 -0.99 -10.97
CA GLY A 158 -25.99 -2.42 -11.32
C GLY A 158 -26.34 -2.67 -12.79
N ARG A 159 -26.15 -1.69 -13.68
CA ARG A 159 -26.51 -1.68 -15.10
C ARG A 159 -25.30 -1.38 -15.97
N PHE A 160 -25.42 -1.68 -17.27
CA PHE A 160 -24.43 -1.30 -18.27
C PHE A 160 -25.06 -0.69 -19.53
N TRP A 161 -24.26 0.16 -20.20
CA TRP A 161 -24.53 0.79 -21.49
C TRP A 161 -23.33 0.59 -22.41
N SER A 162 -23.54 0.45 -23.73
CA SER A 162 -22.47 0.43 -24.74
C SER A 162 -22.44 1.75 -25.50
N TYR A 163 -21.28 2.40 -25.53
CA TYR A 163 -21.01 3.57 -26.38
C TYR A 163 -20.59 3.17 -27.81
N SER A 164 -20.54 1.88 -28.14
CA SER A 164 -20.20 1.38 -29.49
C SER A 164 -21.41 0.86 -30.27
N CYS A 165 -22.58 0.76 -29.62
CA CYS A 165 -23.79 0.27 -30.26
C CYS A 165 -24.33 1.29 -31.28
N ALA A 166 -24.06 1.03 -32.56
CA ALA A 166 -24.51 1.86 -33.67
C ALA A 166 -25.96 1.57 -34.14
N VAL A 167 -26.73 0.80 -33.37
CA VAL A 167 -28.09 0.38 -33.74
C VAL A 167 -29.12 1.13 -32.90
N GLU A 168 -29.86 2.02 -33.53
CA GLU A 168 -30.94 2.80 -32.90
C GLU A 168 -31.95 1.87 -32.20
N GLY A 169 -32.25 2.18 -30.93
CA GLY A 169 -33.19 1.40 -30.11
C GLY A 169 -32.69 0.02 -29.64
N CYS A 170 -31.44 -0.38 -29.91
CA CYS A 170 -30.92 -1.68 -29.48
C CYS A 170 -30.50 -1.71 -27.99
N CYS A 171 -30.05 -0.58 -27.45
CA CYS A 171 -29.76 -0.44 -26.02
C CYS A 171 -30.90 0.35 -25.33
N PRO A 172 -31.40 -0.07 -24.15
CA PRO A 172 -32.34 0.72 -23.36
C PRO A 172 -31.70 2.02 -22.87
N ASP A 173 -32.47 3.11 -22.85
CA ASP A 173 -32.07 4.38 -22.23
C ASP A 173 -31.65 4.21 -20.77
N ASP A 174 -32.46 3.45 -19.99
CA ASP A 174 -32.21 3.13 -18.58
C ASP A 174 -31.11 2.06 -18.38
N GLY A 175 -30.42 1.66 -19.45
CA GLY A 175 -29.36 0.65 -19.42
C GLY A 175 -29.86 -0.78 -19.30
N THR A 176 -28.98 -1.72 -19.61
CA THR A 176 -29.25 -3.15 -19.46
C THR A 176 -28.85 -3.58 -18.03
N PRO A 177 -29.71 -4.24 -17.25
CA PRO A 177 -29.33 -4.74 -15.94
C PRO A 177 -28.25 -5.81 -16.07
N MET A 178 -27.26 -5.79 -15.16
CA MET A 178 -26.28 -6.88 -15.06
C MET A 178 -26.92 -8.15 -14.49
N GLY A 179 -26.28 -9.30 -14.72
CA GLY A 179 -26.63 -10.54 -14.05
C GLY A 179 -26.39 -10.46 -12.53
N LEU A 180 -26.97 -11.41 -11.78
CA LEU A 180 -26.67 -11.54 -10.36
C LEU A 180 -25.16 -11.89 -10.20
N PRO A 181 -24.41 -11.21 -9.32
CA PRO A 181 -23.00 -11.53 -9.11
C PRO A 181 -22.80 -13.00 -8.75
N GLY A 182 -21.83 -13.64 -9.41
CA GLY A 182 -21.54 -15.06 -9.22
C GLY A 182 -22.30 -16.04 -10.13
N THR A 183 -23.32 -15.62 -10.90
CA THR A 183 -24.18 -16.57 -11.66
C THR A 183 -23.76 -16.87 -13.11
N SER A 184 -22.64 -16.31 -13.60
CA SER A 184 -22.21 -16.49 -14.99
C SER A 184 -21.25 -17.66 -15.20
N VAL A 185 -21.08 -18.07 -16.45
CA VAL A 185 -20.10 -19.11 -16.84
C VAL A 185 -18.66 -18.68 -16.49
N LEU A 186 -18.35 -17.38 -16.62
CA LEU A 186 -17.05 -16.85 -16.21
C LEU A 186 -16.91 -16.81 -14.69
N ALA A 187 -17.98 -16.47 -13.95
CA ALA A 187 -17.95 -16.55 -12.49
C ALA A 187 -17.64 -17.98 -11.98
N ALA A 188 -18.27 -18.99 -12.60
CA ALA A 188 -18.01 -20.40 -12.29
C ALA A 188 -16.57 -20.81 -12.65
N ALA A 189 -16.07 -20.42 -13.83
CA ALA A 189 -14.70 -20.70 -14.26
C ALA A 189 -13.64 -19.99 -13.38
N ALA A 190 -13.89 -18.73 -13.01
CA ALA A 190 -13.05 -17.95 -12.11
C ALA A 190 -13.00 -18.58 -10.71
N THR A 191 -14.15 -18.99 -10.18
CA THR A 191 -14.24 -19.71 -8.89
C THR A 191 -13.48 -21.04 -8.94
N TYR A 192 -13.60 -21.80 -10.03
CA TYR A 192 -12.83 -23.04 -10.24
C TYR A 192 -11.32 -22.79 -10.34
N ALA A 193 -10.90 -21.66 -10.94
CA ALA A 193 -9.52 -21.20 -10.99
C ALA A 193 -9.03 -20.53 -9.69
N GLY A 194 -9.84 -20.52 -8.61
CA GLY A 194 -9.48 -19.91 -7.32
C GLY A 194 -9.54 -18.37 -7.28
N ILE A 195 -10.01 -17.72 -8.35
CA ILE A 195 -10.14 -16.25 -8.43
C ILE A 195 -11.34 -15.82 -7.60
N GLN A 196 -11.08 -15.34 -6.38
CA GLN A 196 -12.09 -14.71 -5.53
C GLN A 196 -12.24 -13.23 -5.90
N VAL A 197 -13.36 -12.87 -6.51
CA VAL A 197 -13.75 -11.46 -6.68
C VAL A 197 -14.10 -10.89 -5.31
N ARG A 198 -13.32 -9.91 -4.87
CA ARG A 198 -13.55 -9.22 -3.60
C ARG A 198 -14.69 -8.21 -3.68
N GLY A 199 -15.05 -7.68 -2.51
CA GLY A 199 -15.94 -6.52 -2.37
C GLY A 199 -15.44 -5.28 -3.12
N THR A 200 -16.16 -4.18 -3.00
CA THR A 200 -15.87 -2.98 -3.76
C THR A 200 -14.65 -2.22 -3.21
N LEU A 201 -14.05 -1.35 -4.02
CA LEU A 201 -12.90 -0.57 -3.57
C LEU A 201 -13.26 0.47 -2.51
N ARG A 202 -14.48 1.00 -2.51
CA ARG A 202 -15.03 1.83 -1.44
C ARG A 202 -15.21 1.02 -0.15
N GLU A 203 -15.74 -0.20 -0.22
CA GLU A 203 -15.82 -1.10 0.94
C GLU A 203 -14.43 -1.40 1.52
N PHE A 204 -13.41 -1.54 0.66
CA PHE A 204 -12.03 -1.68 1.09
C PHE A 204 -11.47 -0.40 1.73
N ARG A 205 -11.56 0.75 1.04
CA ARG A 205 -11.02 2.05 1.53
C ARG A 205 -11.69 2.50 2.83
N ALA A 206 -12.96 2.19 3.05
CA ALA A 206 -13.67 2.45 4.30
C ALA A 206 -13.05 1.76 5.52
N ARG A 207 -12.20 0.73 5.33
CA ARG A 207 -11.44 0.06 6.40
C ARG A 207 -10.16 0.81 6.81
N LEU A 208 -9.75 1.80 6.01
CA LEU A 208 -8.50 2.56 6.14
C LEU A 208 -8.72 4.08 6.32
N LEU A 209 -9.89 4.61 5.95
CA LEU A 209 -10.22 6.02 6.12
C LEU A 209 -10.32 6.39 7.62
N PRO A 210 -9.85 7.60 8.03
CA PRO A 210 -10.03 8.10 9.38
C PRO A 210 -11.50 8.14 9.83
N TRP A 211 -11.74 7.97 11.13
CA TRP A 211 -13.09 8.11 11.68
C TRP A 211 -13.64 9.54 11.51
N GLU A 212 -14.87 9.65 11.00
CA GLU A 212 -15.69 10.88 11.00
C GLU A 212 -16.73 10.89 12.15
N THR A 213 -16.59 9.96 13.10
CA THR A 213 -17.54 9.76 14.22
C THR A 213 -17.16 10.58 15.45
N SER A 214 -18.02 10.62 16.47
CA SER A 214 -17.71 11.30 17.75
C SER A 214 -16.46 10.76 18.46
N ALA A 215 -16.07 9.51 18.22
CA ALA A 215 -14.86 8.91 18.77
C ALA A 215 -13.56 9.56 18.20
N ALA A 216 -13.64 10.21 17.04
CA ALA A 216 -12.52 10.96 16.48
C ALA A 216 -12.05 12.08 17.43
N LEU A 217 -12.96 12.74 18.14
CA LEU A 217 -12.59 13.80 19.09
C LEU A 217 -11.85 13.26 20.31
N GLU A 218 -12.21 12.08 20.80
CA GLU A 218 -11.49 11.42 21.90
C GLU A 218 -10.10 10.95 21.45
N GLN A 219 -9.97 10.47 20.21
CA GLN A 219 -8.70 10.10 19.61
C GLN A 219 -7.79 11.31 19.33
N GLU A 220 -8.35 12.45 18.92
CA GLU A 220 -7.63 13.72 18.72
C GLU A 220 -7.06 14.25 20.04
N ILE A 221 -7.84 14.21 21.13
CA ILE A 221 -7.37 14.57 22.49
C ILE A 221 -6.22 13.65 22.95
N ALA A 222 -6.31 12.35 22.67
CA ALA A 222 -5.24 11.40 22.99
C ALA A 222 -3.97 11.65 22.15
N LEU A 223 -4.12 12.02 20.86
CA LEU A 223 -3.01 12.38 19.98
C LEU A 223 -2.31 13.66 20.45
N ASP A 224 -3.05 14.69 20.88
CA ASP A 224 -2.46 15.90 21.47
C ASP A 224 -1.69 15.60 22.76
N ALA A 225 -2.27 14.81 23.68
CA ALA A 225 -1.64 14.46 24.95
C ALA A 225 -0.37 13.60 24.78
N ALA A 226 -0.42 12.63 23.86
CA ALA A 226 0.75 11.84 23.47
C ALA A 226 1.78 12.71 22.71
N GLY A 227 1.34 13.65 21.87
CA GLY A 227 2.19 14.59 21.15
C GLY A 227 3.02 15.46 22.10
N MET A 228 2.39 16.03 23.12
CA MET A 228 3.05 16.86 24.14
C MET A 228 4.11 16.10 24.97
N SER A 229 4.05 14.77 25.03
CA SER A 229 4.94 13.94 25.85
C SER A 229 5.98 13.14 25.06
N LEU A 230 5.64 12.66 23.86
CA LEU A 230 6.50 11.83 23.01
C LEU A 230 7.34 12.65 22.04
N VAL A 231 6.79 13.69 21.39
CA VAL A 231 7.53 14.48 20.38
C VAL A 231 8.83 15.07 20.95
N PRO A 232 8.89 15.63 22.18
CA PRO A 232 10.15 16.08 22.76
C PRO A 232 11.18 14.95 22.96
N ARG A 233 10.73 13.72 23.28
CA ARG A 233 11.59 12.54 23.47
C ARG A 233 12.08 11.95 22.14
N ILE A 234 11.28 12.04 21.08
CA ILE A 234 11.66 11.60 19.72
C ILE A 234 12.69 12.56 19.11
N LEU A 235 12.59 13.86 19.40
CA LEU A 235 13.54 14.86 18.93
C LEU A 235 14.88 14.83 19.69
N ASP A 236 14.90 14.39 20.94
CA ASP A 236 16.14 14.16 21.70
C ASP A 236 16.86 12.88 21.26
N ASP A 237 18.13 12.98 20.89
CA ASP A 237 18.92 11.84 20.37
C ASP A 237 19.14 10.74 21.44
N ALA A 238 19.15 11.08 22.73
CA ALA A 238 19.33 10.10 23.81
C ALA A 238 18.04 9.35 24.16
N ALA A 239 16.90 10.04 24.19
CA ALA A 239 15.60 9.43 24.48
C ALA A 239 14.97 8.71 23.27
N ARG A 240 15.32 9.06 22.02
CA ARG A 240 14.70 8.49 20.80
C ARG A 240 14.73 6.96 20.77
N GLN A 241 15.84 6.34 21.18
CA GLN A 241 15.96 4.88 21.18
C GLN A 241 15.00 4.23 22.18
N SER A 242 14.88 4.75 23.41
CA SER A 242 13.91 4.20 24.38
C SER A 242 12.46 4.40 23.92
N VAL A 243 12.14 5.50 23.22
CA VAL A 243 10.82 5.66 22.60
C VAL A 243 10.57 4.64 21.49
N ALA A 244 11.57 4.35 20.65
CA ALA A 244 11.46 3.32 19.62
C ALA A 244 11.21 1.93 20.22
N GLU A 245 11.96 1.57 21.27
CA GLU A 245 11.79 0.34 22.05
C GLU A 245 10.39 0.28 22.69
N GLU A 246 9.99 1.30 23.45
CA GLU A 246 8.65 1.42 24.07
C GLU A 246 7.49 1.30 23.05
N THR A 247 7.69 1.83 21.83
CA THR A 247 6.70 1.77 20.74
C THR A 247 6.61 0.35 20.15
N LEU A 248 7.74 -0.31 19.90
CA LEU A 248 7.77 -1.66 19.33
C LEU A 248 7.23 -2.69 20.32
N ASP A 249 7.63 -2.59 21.59
CA ASP A 249 7.09 -3.34 22.71
C ASP A 249 5.55 -3.22 22.81
N LEU A 250 5.02 -2.01 22.59
CA LEU A 250 3.58 -1.75 22.60
C LEU A 250 2.90 -2.40 21.39
N ALA A 251 3.48 -2.28 20.19
CA ALA A 251 2.96 -2.90 18.98
C ALA A 251 2.93 -4.44 19.10
N GLU A 252 3.99 -5.07 19.61
CA GLU A 252 4.05 -6.53 19.82
C GLU A 252 2.97 -7.01 20.81
N ARG A 253 2.79 -6.31 21.93
CA ARG A 253 1.70 -6.61 22.89
C ARG A 253 0.31 -6.53 22.26
N ILE A 254 0.08 -5.60 21.34
CA ILE A 254 -1.22 -5.44 20.66
C ILE A 254 -1.38 -6.46 19.53
N ILE A 255 -0.31 -6.77 18.79
CA ILE A 255 -0.25 -7.86 17.81
C ILE A 255 -0.62 -9.20 18.47
N HIS A 256 -0.06 -9.52 19.64
CA HIS A 256 -0.45 -10.71 20.41
C HIS A 256 -1.90 -10.64 20.93
N ARG A 257 -2.36 -9.48 21.41
CA ARG A 257 -3.77 -9.26 21.81
C ARG A 257 -4.75 -9.54 20.65
N PHE A 258 -4.40 -9.08 19.45
CA PHE A 258 -5.18 -9.29 18.23
C PHE A 258 -5.12 -10.74 17.76
N ALA A 259 -3.97 -11.41 17.86
CA ALA A 259 -3.80 -12.83 17.55
C ALA A 259 -4.61 -13.74 18.49
N ALA A 260 -4.71 -13.39 19.77
CA ALA A 260 -5.50 -14.12 20.76
C ALA A 260 -7.02 -13.85 20.69
N ALA A 261 -7.46 -12.84 19.93
CA ALA A 261 -8.87 -12.52 19.77
C ALA A 261 -9.57 -13.49 18.81
N ALA A 262 -10.76 -13.98 19.20
CA ALA A 262 -11.56 -14.86 18.36
C ALA A 262 -11.96 -14.18 17.02
N PRO A 263 -11.88 -14.87 15.88
CA PRO A 263 -12.20 -14.29 14.58
C PRO A 263 -13.70 -13.96 14.47
N VAL A 264 -14.00 -12.76 13.99
CA VAL A 264 -15.36 -12.29 13.71
C VAL A 264 -15.66 -12.43 12.22
N SER A 265 -16.86 -12.90 11.88
CA SER A 265 -17.29 -13.02 10.48
C SER A 265 -17.71 -11.67 9.89
N GLY A 266 -17.14 -11.34 8.71
CA GLY A 266 -17.40 -10.10 7.99
C GLY A 266 -16.37 -9.00 8.28
N THR A 267 -16.06 -8.18 7.28
CA THR A 267 -15.01 -7.14 7.35
C THR A 267 -15.32 -6.09 8.41
N HIS A 268 -16.46 -5.38 8.26
CA HIS A 268 -16.81 -4.27 9.15
C HIS A 268 -16.97 -4.69 10.63
N PRO A 269 -17.63 -5.82 10.98
CA PRO A 269 -17.64 -6.31 12.38
C PRO A 269 -16.26 -6.68 12.92
N ALA A 270 -15.35 -7.19 12.09
CA ALA A 270 -13.97 -7.46 12.51
C ALA A 270 -13.16 -6.17 12.72
N ASP A 271 -13.30 -5.17 11.83
CA ASP A 271 -12.68 -3.85 11.99
C ASP A 271 -13.16 -3.13 13.27
N LEU A 272 -14.47 -3.15 13.54
CA LEU A 272 -15.03 -2.62 14.78
C LEU A 272 -14.49 -3.36 16.02
N ARG A 273 -14.31 -4.69 15.93
CA ARG A 273 -13.77 -5.47 17.06
C ARG A 273 -12.28 -5.22 17.29
N ASP A 274 -11.50 -5.01 16.22
CA ASP A 274 -10.11 -4.57 16.34
C ASP A 274 -10.03 -3.15 16.91
N ASP A 275 -10.99 -2.29 16.58
CA ASP A 275 -11.12 -0.96 17.15
C ASP A 275 -11.51 -0.99 18.65
N GLU A 276 -12.37 -1.91 19.11
CA GLU A 276 -12.65 -2.13 20.54
C GLU A 276 -11.44 -2.63 21.35
N LEU A 277 -10.47 -3.29 20.69
CA LEU A 277 -9.32 -3.94 21.34
C LEU A 277 -8.09 -3.02 21.52
N LEU A 278 -8.17 -1.76 21.07
CA LEU A 278 -7.07 -0.80 21.03
C LEU A 278 -7.50 0.56 21.61
N THR A 279 -6.89 1.00 22.71
CA THR A 279 -7.28 2.28 23.34
C THR A 279 -6.80 3.50 22.54
N HIS A 280 -7.42 4.66 22.79
CA HIS A 280 -7.02 5.92 22.15
C HIS A 280 -5.56 6.31 22.49
N ASP A 281 -5.13 6.09 23.75
CA ASP A 281 -3.76 6.38 24.20
C ASP A 281 -2.72 5.42 23.59
N GLU A 282 -3.05 4.13 23.50
CA GLU A 282 -2.19 3.12 22.86
C GLU A 282 -1.99 3.45 21.38
N ALA A 283 -3.09 3.79 20.69
CA ALA A 283 -3.01 4.16 19.29
C ALA A 283 -2.29 5.49 19.06
N ALA A 284 -2.52 6.51 19.89
CA ALA A 284 -1.82 7.79 19.81
C ALA A 284 -0.30 7.60 19.98
N THR A 285 0.10 6.77 20.95
CA THR A 285 1.50 6.39 21.18
C THR A 285 2.12 5.74 19.95
N LEU A 286 1.42 4.76 19.35
CA LEU A 286 1.90 4.07 18.14
C LEU A 286 1.95 4.99 16.91
N ILE A 287 0.92 5.81 16.67
CA ILE A 287 0.85 6.73 15.53
C ILE A 287 2.02 7.72 15.55
N LEU A 288 2.39 8.23 16.73
CA LEU A 288 3.51 9.18 16.89
C LEU A 288 4.87 8.46 16.86
N GLY A 289 5.02 7.31 17.53
CA GLY A 289 6.26 6.54 17.53
C GLY A 289 6.64 6.00 16.14
N LEU A 290 5.66 5.66 15.30
CA LEU A 290 5.85 5.25 13.90
C LEU A 290 6.26 6.38 12.95
N GLN A 291 6.31 7.64 13.40
CA GLN A 291 6.90 8.73 12.62
C GLN A 291 8.44 8.70 12.63
N ASP A 292 9.07 8.04 13.62
CA ASP A 292 10.48 7.69 13.46
C ASP A 292 10.66 6.57 12.44
N ARG A 293 11.59 6.79 11.53
CA ARG A 293 11.89 5.89 10.42
C ARG A 293 12.48 4.57 10.92
N THR A 294 13.30 4.61 11.95
CA THR A 294 13.97 3.44 12.54
C THR A 294 12.98 2.54 13.27
N THR A 295 12.01 3.13 13.98
CA THR A 295 10.87 2.42 14.58
C THR A 295 10.00 1.77 13.49
N ARG A 296 9.58 2.54 12.49
CA ARG A 296 8.76 2.03 11.38
C ARG A 296 9.42 0.89 10.61
N ASP A 297 10.70 1.03 10.28
CA ASP A 297 11.42 0.03 9.48
C ASP A 297 11.71 -1.26 10.27
N GLN A 298 11.61 -1.23 11.60
CA GLN A 298 11.52 -2.42 12.45
C GLN A 298 10.09 -3.00 12.48
N ALA A 299 9.06 -2.16 12.58
CA ALA A 299 7.66 -2.59 12.50
C ALA A 299 7.32 -3.24 11.14
N ALA A 300 8.01 -2.88 10.06
CA ALA A 300 7.93 -3.51 8.75
C ALA A 300 8.43 -4.97 8.72
N ALA A 301 9.03 -5.49 9.80
CA ALA A 301 9.45 -6.88 9.92
C ALA A 301 8.33 -7.85 10.35
N TRP A 302 7.14 -7.34 10.73
CA TRP A 302 5.94 -8.15 11.02
C TRP A 302 5.09 -8.39 9.74
N MET A 303 5.72 -8.92 8.68
CA MET A 303 5.12 -9.10 7.34
C MET A 303 5.02 -10.56 6.87
N GLU A 304 5.40 -11.51 7.72
CA GLU A 304 5.47 -12.94 7.43
C GLU A 304 4.98 -13.77 8.64
N GLY A 305 4.67 -15.04 8.40
CA GLY A 305 4.24 -15.98 9.45
C GLY A 305 2.93 -15.60 10.12
N ASP A 306 2.72 -16.12 11.34
CA ASP A 306 1.49 -15.94 12.11
C ASP A 306 1.27 -14.49 12.59
N GLU A 307 2.33 -13.67 12.57
CA GLU A 307 2.31 -12.25 12.99
C GLU A 307 1.67 -11.34 11.92
N ALA A 308 1.75 -11.71 10.64
CA ALA A 308 1.35 -10.83 9.53
C ALA A 308 -0.15 -10.46 9.54
N GLY A 309 -1.04 -11.41 9.84
CA GLY A 309 -2.48 -11.16 9.89
C GLY A 309 -2.88 -10.19 11.02
N PRO A 310 -2.45 -10.43 12.27
CA PRO A 310 -2.62 -9.50 13.39
C PRO A 310 -1.94 -8.14 13.19
N ALA A 311 -0.74 -8.09 12.60
CA ALA A 311 -0.06 -6.83 12.29
C ALA A 311 -0.84 -6.00 11.25
N LEU A 312 -1.32 -6.61 10.16
CA LEU A 312 -2.17 -5.93 9.18
C LEU A 312 -3.48 -5.39 9.79
N ARG A 313 -4.06 -6.11 10.77
CA ARG A 313 -5.21 -5.62 11.55
C ARG A 313 -4.85 -4.38 12.38
N LEU A 314 -3.70 -4.37 13.07
CA LEU A 314 -3.20 -3.21 13.80
C LEU A 314 -2.98 -2.01 12.86
N TRP A 315 -2.32 -2.19 11.72
CA TRP A 315 -2.03 -1.10 10.78
C TRP A 315 -3.31 -0.46 10.20
N ARG A 316 -4.34 -1.25 9.91
CA ARG A 316 -5.68 -0.72 9.55
C ARG A 316 -6.30 0.07 10.71
N ALA A 317 -6.27 -0.46 11.93
CA ALA A 317 -6.85 0.18 13.12
C ALA A 317 -6.14 1.49 13.52
N LEU A 318 -4.84 1.63 13.25
CA LEU A 318 -4.10 2.89 13.39
C LEU A 318 -4.44 3.89 12.27
N ALA A 319 -4.54 3.44 11.01
CA ALA A 319 -4.89 4.33 9.89
C ALA A 319 -6.27 4.99 10.10
N ARG A 320 -7.27 4.24 10.60
CA ARG A 320 -8.59 4.77 10.99
C ARG A 320 -8.56 5.79 12.12
N ARG A 321 -7.47 5.85 12.90
CA ARG A 321 -7.29 6.74 14.05
C ARG A 321 -6.42 7.96 13.77
N CYS A 322 -5.86 8.10 12.57
CA CYS A 322 -5.16 9.31 12.13
C CYS A 322 -6.17 10.41 11.75
N VAL A 323 -6.85 10.94 12.76
CA VAL A 323 -7.99 11.86 12.64
C VAL A 323 -7.59 13.34 12.70
N GLY A 324 -8.45 14.22 12.19
CA GLY A 324 -8.31 15.66 12.34
C GLY A 324 -6.97 16.19 11.78
N PRO A 325 -6.22 17.02 12.53
CA PRO A 325 -4.90 17.51 12.14
C PRO A 325 -3.86 16.42 11.85
N TYR A 326 -4.05 15.21 12.36
CA TYR A 326 -3.10 14.11 12.27
C TYR A 326 -3.26 13.26 11.00
N GLY A 327 -4.07 13.70 10.02
CA GLY A 327 -4.28 12.96 8.75
C GLY A 327 -3.00 12.62 8.00
N GLU A 328 -1.99 13.51 7.97
CA GLU A 328 -0.68 13.25 7.35
C GLU A 328 0.06 12.06 8.02
N HIS A 329 -0.14 11.87 9.33
CA HIS A 329 0.51 10.80 10.09
C HIS A 329 0.02 9.41 9.66
N ALA A 330 -1.10 9.32 8.93
CA ALA A 330 -1.62 8.08 8.34
C ALA A 330 -0.65 7.45 7.32
N ALA A 331 0.25 8.22 6.72
CA ALA A 331 1.20 7.71 5.73
C ALA A 331 2.03 6.53 6.25
N ALA A 332 2.44 6.55 7.53
CA ALA A 332 3.19 5.46 8.15
C ALA A 332 2.37 4.15 8.30
N PRO A 333 1.22 4.09 9.02
CA PRO A 333 0.42 2.87 9.13
C PRO A 333 -0.19 2.42 7.80
N LEU A 334 -0.57 3.34 6.89
CA LEU A 334 -1.04 2.96 5.54
C LEU A 334 0.06 2.28 4.72
N THR A 335 1.31 2.74 4.83
CA THR A 335 2.46 2.08 4.18
C THR A 335 2.73 0.69 4.77
N LEU A 336 2.65 0.55 6.10
CA LEU A 336 2.82 -0.74 6.77
C LEU A 336 1.69 -1.73 6.43
N ALA A 337 0.43 -1.28 6.39
CA ALA A 337 -0.69 -2.08 5.92
C ALA A 337 -0.46 -2.57 4.49
N GLY A 338 -0.09 -1.67 3.58
CA GLY A 338 0.18 -2.04 2.18
C GLY A 338 1.38 -2.98 2.00
N TRP A 339 2.43 -2.82 2.80
CA TRP A 339 3.60 -3.69 2.81
C TRP A 339 3.28 -5.12 3.27
N VAL A 340 2.56 -5.26 4.39
CA VAL A 340 2.17 -6.58 4.91
C VAL A 340 1.18 -7.25 3.97
N ALA A 341 0.20 -6.51 3.43
CA ALA A 341 -0.73 -7.01 2.43
C ALA A 341 -0.02 -7.58 1.20
N TRP A 342 0.91 -6.82 0.61
CA TRP A 342 1.70 -7.28 -0.55
C TRP A 342 2.50 -8.54 -0.23
N SER A 343 3.12 -8.58 0.94
CA SER A 343 3.85 -9.75 1.43
C SER A 343 2.93 -10.99 1.57
N THR A 344 1.69 -10.81 2.03
CA THR A 344 0.69 -11.90 2.10
C THR A 344 0.05 -12.27 0.75
N GLY A 345 0.48 -11.66 -0.37
CA GLY A 345 -0.05 -11.91 -1.72
C GLY A 345 -1.27 -11.07 -2.10
N ASP A 346 -1.64 -10.09 -1.28
CA ASP A 346 -2.80 -9.22 -1.46
C ASP A 346 -2.42 -7.94 -2.21
N GLU A 347 -2.11 -8.07 -3.51
CA GLU A 347 -1.64 -6.94 -4.31
C GLU A 347 -2.65 -5.79 -4.43
N LEU A 348 -3.94 -6.08 -4.25
CA LEU A 348 -5.01 -5.08 -4.34
C LEU A 348 -5.01 -4.18 -3.11
N GLU A 349 -5.09 -4.79 -1.92
CA GLU A 349 -4.99 -4.08 -0.64
C GLU A 349 -3.65 -3.34 -0.55
N ALA A 350 -2.57 -3.95 -1.04
CA ALA A 350 -1.27 -3.31 -1.16
C ALA A 350 -1.29 -2.02 -1.98
N ARG A 351 -1.72 -2.08 -3.25
CA ARG A 351 -1.71 -0.93 -4.16
C ARG A 351 -2.61 0.19 -3.65
N GLU A 352 -3.79 -0.13 -3.14
CA GLU A 352 -4.76 0.87 -2.65
C GLU A 352 -4.34 1.48 -1.30
N ALA A 353 -3.83 0.70 -0.34
CA ALA A 353 -3.29 1.25 0.91
C ALA A 353 -2.07 2.15 0.67
N LEU A 354 -1.17 1.76 -0.23
CA LEU A 354 -0.01 2.57 -0.64
C LEU A 354 -0.44 3.84 -1.41
N ALA A 355 -1.49 3.76 -2.24
CA ALA A 355 -2.05 4.94 -2.90
C ALA A 355 -2.72 5.91 -1.90
N MET A 356 -3.37 5.39 -0.84
CA MET A 356 -3.87 6.22 0.26
C MET A 356 -2.73 6.84 1.07
N ALA A 357 -1.63 6.11 1.33
CA ALA A 357 -0.45 6.66 2.00
C ALA A 357 0.13 7.87 1.22
N LEU A 358 0.20 7.76 -0.11
CA LEU A 358 0.62 8.85 -1.00
C LEU A 358 -0.43 9.98 -1.17
N GLY A 359 -1.66 9.76 -0.69
CA GLY A 359 -2.67 10.80 -0.55
C GLY A 359 -2.55 11.57 0.78
N ALA A 360 -2.00 10.94 1.82
CA ALA A 360 -1.70 11.55 3.12
C ALA A 360 -0.36 12.32 3.12
N ASP A 361 0.70 11.72 2.56
CA ASP A 361 1.97 12.40 2.27
C ASP A 361 2.49 11.98 0.87
N PRO A 362 2.41 12.87 -0.13
CA PRO A 362 2.91 12.62 -1.49
C PRO A 362 4.41 12.36 -1.61
N ASP A 363 5.22 12.81 -0.63
CA ASP A 363 6.67 12.66 -0.61
C ASP A 363 7.14 11.50 0.29
N TYR A 364 6.22 10.73 0.88
CA TYR A 364 6.53 9.59 1.76
C TYR A 364 7.31 8.48 1.02
N LEU A 365 8.65 8.57 1.08
CA LEU A 365 9.56 7.81 0.23
C LEU A 365 9.34 6.29 0.27
N PHE A 366 8.99 5.74 1.44
CA PHE A 366 8.76 4.30 1.59
C PHE A 366 7.48 3.85 0.85
N ALA A 367 6.39 4.63 0.94
CA ALA A 367 5.20 4.41 0.14
C ALA A 367 5.50 4.53 -1.36
N ARG A 368 6.27 5.55 -1.78
CA ARG A 368 6.64 5.76 -3.18
C ARG A 368 7.40 4.56 -3.77
N LEU A 369 8.38 4.04 -3.03
CA LEU A 369 9.21 2.91 -3.46
C LEU A 369 8.41 1.60 -3.53
N LEU A 370 7.65 1.28 -2.49
CA LEU A 370 6.79 0.09 -2.49
C LEU A 370 5.70 0.19 -3.57
N HIS A 371 5.04 1.34 -3.70
CA HIS A 371 4.02 1.55 -4.71
C HIS A 371 4.58 1.40 -6.13
N GLN A 372 5.80 1.88 -6.41
CA GLN A 372 6.46 1.62 -7.70
C GLN A 372 6.70 0.13 -7.90
N ALA A 373 7.28 -0.57 -6.92
CA ALA A 373 7.56 -2.00 -7.00
C ALA A 373 6.30 -2.86 -7.24
N CYS A 374 5.20 -2.54 -6.55
CA CYS A 374 3.89 -3.18 -6.72
C CYS A 374 3.27 -2.96 -8.11
N ASN A 375 3.59 -1.85 -8.81
CA ASN A 375 3.08 -1.57 -10.16
C ASN A 375 4.03 -2.03 -11.28
N GLU A 376 5.33 -2.20 -10.99
CA GLU A 376 6.29 -2.82 -11.91
C GLU A 376 6.22 -4.36 -11.90
N GLY A 377 5.55 -4.96 -10.91
CA GLY A 377 5.40 -6.41 -10.79
C GLY A 377 6.67 -7.09 -10.26
N LEU A 378 7.41 -6.42 -9.36
CA LEU A 378 8.56 -7.00 -8.69
C LEU A 378 8.12 -8.07 -7.68
N ASP A 379 9.02 -8.99 -7.33
CA ASP A 379 8.81 -9.99 -6.29
C ASP A 379 9.06 -9.38 -4.89
N PRO A 380 8.05 -9.36 -3.97
CA PRO A 380 8.23 -8.86 -2.61
C PRO A 380 9.34 -9.58 -1.82
N GLU A 381 9.69 -10.82 -2.18
CA GLU A 381 10.79 -11.57 -1.57
C GLU A 381 12.15 -10.87 -1.70
N SER A 382 12.31 -10.01 -2.71
CA SER A 382 13.50 -9.15 -2.87
C SER A 382 13.60 -8.09 -1.75
N VAL A 383 12.48 -7.50 -1.35
CA VAL A 383 12.42 -6.50 -0.27
C VAL A 383 12.47 -7.17 1.10
N ARG A 384 11.75 -8.30 1.28
CA ARG A 384 11.80 -9.13 2.49
C ARG A 384 13.23 -9.56 2.82
N ARG A 385 13.99 -10.02 1.82
CA ARG A 385 15.41 -10.40 1.99
C ARG A 385 16.26 -9.26 2.57
N CYS A 386 15.97 -8.02 2.19
CA CYS A 386 16.63 -6.83 2.75
C CYS A 386 16.28 -6.64 4.23
N LEU A 387 14.98 -6.59 4.56
CA LEU A 387 14.51 -6.41 5.93
C LEU A 387 14.93 -7.55 6.89
N ARG A 388 14.89 -8.81 6.42
CA ARG A 388 15.43 -9.95 7.18
C ARG A 388 16.95 -9.84 7.40
N ALA A 389 17.71 -9.34 6.42
CA ALA A 389 19.15 -9.10 6.57
C ALA A 389 19.46 -7.98 7.57
N GLU A 390 18.65 -6.91 7.61
CA GLU A 390 18.75 -5.86 8.64
C GLU A 390 18.40 -6.38 10.03
N ARG A 391 17.27 -7.06 10.22
CA ARG A 391 16.87 -7.64 11.52
C ARG A 391 17.93 -8.62 12.03
N ALA A 392 18.49 -9.46 11.16
CA ALA A 392 19.60 -10.34 11.50
C ALA A 392 20.93 -9.58 11.73
N GLY A 393 21.12 -8.39 11.16
CA GLY A 393 22.25 -7.51 11.44
C GLY A 393 22.18 -6.95 12.87
N ARG A 394 21.08 -6.27 13.20
CA ARG A 394 20.84 -5.62 14.50
C ARG A 394 20.91 -6.64 15.66
N ALA A 395 20.25 -7.79 15.51
CA ALA A 395 20.30 -8.90 16.47
C ALA A 395 21.67 -9.58 16.64
N ARG A 396 22.70 -9.20 15.86
CA ARG A 396 24.11 -9.54 16.12
C ARG A 396 24.85 -8.42 16.86
N THR A 397 24.55 -7.15 16.56
CA THR A 397 25.04 -5.98 17.29
C THR A 397 24.56 -6.00 18.74
N GLU A 398 23.25 -6.13 18.97
CA GLU A 398 22.65 -6.21 20.31
C GLU A 398 23.28 -7.31 21.17
N ARG A 399 23.57 -8.48 20.56
CA ARG A 399 24.23 -9.60 21.25
C ARG A 399 25.70 -9.32 21.55
N ALA A 400 26.41 -8.61 20.68
CA ALA A 400 27.78 -8.19 20.94
C ALA A 400 27.81 -7.19 22.12
N GLU A 401 26.96 -6.16 22.07
CA GLU A 401 26.84 -5.15 23.13
C GLU A 401 26.42 -5.76 24.48
N GLN A 402 25.51 -6.74 24.49
CA GLN A 402 25.16 -7.50 25.69
C GLN A 402 26.29 -8.42 26.18
N THR A 403 27.19 -8.87 25.30
CA THR A 403 28.36 -9.67 25.68
C THR A 403 29.45 -8.77 26.28
N ASP A 404 29.75 -7.64 25.64
CA ASP A 404 30.73 -6.66 26.11
C ASP A 404 30.31 -6.07 27.47
N GLN A 405 29.03 -5.73 27.64
CA GLN A 405 28.48 -5.30 28.94
C GLN A 405 28.52 -6.41 30.00
N ALA A 406 28.39 -7.68 29.63
CA ALA A 406 28.51 -8.80 30.55
C ALA A 406 29.98 -9.08 30.96
N GLU A 407 30.95 -8.81 30.09
CA GLU A 407 32.37 -8.88 30.44
C GLU A 407 32.82 -7.67 31.29
N GLU A 408 32.32 -6.45 31.04
CA GLU A 408 32.56 -5.29 31.93
C GLU A 408 31.88 -5.43 33.30
N ALA A 409 30.72 -6.09 33.37
CA ALA A 409 30.01 -6.34 34.62
C ALA A 409 30.62 -7.47 35.48
N ALA A 410 31.63 -8.19 35.00
CA ALA A 410 32.28 -9.26 35.75
C ALA A 410 33.16 -8.68 36.87
N PRO A 411 32.89 -8.98 38.17
CA PRO A 411 33.66 -8.42 39.26
C PRO A 411 35.08 -9.01 39.26
N GLY A 412 36.07 -8.17 38.95
CA GLY A 412 37.47 -8.58 38.82
C GLY A 412 38.03 -9.21 40.10
N THR A 413 38.34 -10.52 40.03
CA THR A 413 39.04 -11.23 41.10
C THR A 413 40.41 -10.57 41.36
N PRO A 414 40.73 -10.16 42.60
CA PRO A 414 42.01 -9.54 42.89
C PRO A 414 43.15 -10.55 42.70
N SER A 415 44.11 -10.21 41.82
CA SER A 415 45.36 -10.96 41.71
C SER A 415 46.20 -10.73 42.95
N ASP A 416 46.46 -11.77 43.72
CA ASP A 416 47.35 -11.70 44.88
C ASP A 416 48.78 -11.29 44.48
N ALA A 417 49.45 -10.53 45.34
CA ALA A 417 50.68 -9.83 44.99
C ALA A 417 51.96 -10.64 45.30
N VAL A 418 52.99 -10.44 44.46
CA VAL A 418 54.28 -11.13 44.58
C VAL A 418 55.07 -10.67 45.81
N VAL A 419 55.64 -11.63 46.54
CA VAL A 419 56.70 -11.41 47.54
C VAL A 419 57.87 -12.36 47.26
N ALA A 420 59.07 -11.79 47.05
CA ALA A 420 60.36 -12.49 47.12
C ALA A 420 60.95 -12.28 48.55
N ASP A 421 61.98 -12.98 49.04
CA ASP A 421 63.14 -13.61 48.37
C ASP A 421 63.74 -14.73 49.29
N PRO A 422 65.06 -14.98 49.35
CA PRO A 422 65.81 -16.02 48.61
C PRO A 422 66.00 -17.35 49.37
N GLY A 423 66.37 -18.42 48.65
CA GLY A 423 66.79 -19.69 49.27
C GLY A 423 67.30 -20.80 48.33
N ALA A 424 68.57 -20.73 47.91
CA ALA A 424 69.31 -21.85 47.32
C ALA A 424 70.32 -22.43 48.35
N PRO A 425 70.98 -23.61 48.16
CA PRO A 425 71.02 -24.46 46.97
C PRO A 425 70.91 -25.99 47.21
N ALA A 426 70.75 -26.80 46.14
CA ALA A 426 71.47 -28.09 45.95
C ALA A 426 71.35 -28.61 44.50
N ARG A 427 72.32 -29.42 44.07
CA ARG A 427 72.42 -30.03 42.72
C ARG A 427 71.97 -31.50 42.74
N THR A 428 71.56 -32.04 41.59
CA THR A 428 72.06 -33.34 41.07
C THR A 428 71.77 -33.52 39.57
N ASP A 429 72.60 -34.32 38.89
CA ASP A 429 72.57 -34.59 37.44
C ASP A 429 71.81 -35.89 37.05
N GLY A 430 71.46 -36.04 35.76
CA GLY A 430 70.93 -37.28 35.15
C GLY A 430 70.06 -37.02 33.91
N ARG A 431 70.56 -36.87 32.67
CA ARG A 431 71.23 -37.80 31.72
C ARG A 431 70.37 -38.91 31.05
N ASP A 432 70.25 -38.76 29.73
CA ASP A 432 70.35 -39.76 28.64
C ASP A 432 69.27 -40.86 28.42
N GLY A 433 69.08 -41.23 27.13
CA GLY A 433 68.26 -42.37 26.64
C GLY A 433 66.92 -41.96 25.98
N ASP A 434 66.88 -41.40 24.76
CA ASP A 434 67.08 -42.03 23.43
C ASP A 434 66.13 -43.21 23.09
N ARG A 435 65.24 -43.04 22.08
CA ARG A 435 65.42 -43.65 20.72
C ARG A 435 64.13 -43.77 19.86
N ALA A 436 64.16 -43.11 18.68
CA ALA A 436 63.51 -43.41 17.37
C ALA A 436 62.05 -43.96 17.30
N SER A 437 61.19 -43.56 16.34
CA SER A 437 61.43 -43.50 14.87
C SER A 437 60.41 -42.57 14.16
N ARG A 438 60.84 -41.74 13.17
CA ARG A 438 60.65 -41.88 11.69
C ARG A 438 59.18 -42.15 11.25
N THR A 439 58.55 -41.49 10.27
CA THR A 439 58.94 -40.56 9.15
C THR A 439 57.82 -39.51 8.92
N GLY A 440 57.96 -38.38 8.20
CA GLY A 440 59.04 -37.80 7.39
C GLY A 440 58.59 -36.41 6.83
N GLY A 441 59.53 -35.57 6.37
CA GLY A 441 59.26 -34.21 5.87
C GLY A 441 59.15 -34.09 4.33
N PRO A 442 59.30 -32.88 3.70
CA PRO A 442 59.86 -31.65 4.27
C PRO A 442 59.08 -30.33 4.03
N ARG A 443 59.44 -29.29 4.81
CA ARG A 443 59.07 -27.88 4.57
C ARG A 443 59.93 -27.27 3.45
N ARG A 444 59.44 -26.21 2.79
CA ARG A 444 60.30 -25.19 2.15
C ARG A 444 60.07 -23.80 2.77
N ARG A 445 61.15 -23.23 3.34
CA ARG A 445 61.34 -21.78 3.49
C ARG A 445 61.60 -21.19 2.06
N ARG A 446 61.65 -19.88 1.78
CA ARG A 446 62.39 -18.84 2.53
C ARG A 446 62.24 -17.43 1.90
N ARG A 447 62.21 -16.42 2.78
CA ARG A 447 62.86 -15.09 2.72
C ARG A 447 62.23 -13.89 1.98
N THR A 448 62.51 -12.75 2.61
CA THR A 448 62.26 -11.35 2.28
C THR A 448 63.48 -10.65 1.64
N ARG A 449 63.21 -9.54 0.94
CA ARG A 449 64.05 -8.33 0.67
C ARG A 449 63.13 -7.33 -0.08
N ALA A 450 63.05 -6.01 0.13
CA ALA A 450 63.96 -4.98 0.66
C ALA A 450 65.15 -4.66 -0.29
N ALA A 451 65.40 -3.42 -0.72
CA ALA A 451 64.66 -2.14 -0.56
C ALA A 451 65.13 -1.12 -1.63
N GLU A 452 64.58 0.11 -1.61
CA GLU A 452 65.09 1.35 -2.26
C GLU A 452 65.13 1.36 -3.82
N GLY A 453 65.07 2.51 -4.52
CA GLY A 453 64.86 3.91 -4.10
C GLY A 453 64.93 4.87 -5.30
N GLY A 454 64.38 6.08 -5.22
CA GLY A 454 64.44 7.06 -6.32
C GLY A 454 63.63 8.34 -6.08
N ASP A 455 64.32 9.49 -6.04
CA ASP A 455 63.74 10.83 -5.76
C ASP A 455 63.06 11.48 -6.98
N GLY A 456 62.14 12.43 -6.73
CA GLY A 456 61.35 13.06 -7.81
C GLY A 456 60.51 14.29 -7.42
N ARG A 457 61.13 15.32 -6.81
CA ARG A 457 60.44 16.60 -6.52
C ARG A 457 60.21 17.43 -7.80
N SER A 458 59.01 18.01 -7.98
CA SER A 458 58.80 19.48 -8.06
C SER A 458 57.40 19.95 -8.52
N ARG A 459 56.68 20.63 -7.61
CA ARG A 459 55.79 21.83 -7.71
C ARG A 459 54.78 22.07 -8.89
N PRO A 460 53.71 22.86 -8.63
CA PRO A 460 52.58 23.08 -9.56
C PRO A 460 52.70 24.36 -10.42
N SER A 461 51.80 24.49 -11.40
CA SER A 461 51.59 25.70 -12.24
C SER A 461 50.16 26.25 -12.13
N ARG A 462 50.01 27.58 -12.08
CA ARG A 462 48.73 28.33 -12.04
C ARG A 462 48.42 29.07 -13.35
N GLY A 463 47.15 29.43 -13.51
CA GLY A 463 46.59 30.59 -14.24
C GLY A 463 45.06 30.58 -14.01
N GLU A 464 44.32 31.60 -13.54
CA GLU A 464 44.48 33.06 -13.39
C GLU A 464 44.57 33.82 -14.73
N ASP A 465 43.86 34.93 -14.99
CA ASP A 465 42.81 35.66 -14.23
C ASP A 465 41.42 34.93 -14.38
N ALA A 466 40.18 35.46 -14.51
CA ALA A 466 39.61 36.81 -14.44
C ALA A 466 38.11 36.82 -14.02
N ARG A 467 37.77 37.72 -13.08
CA ARG A 467 36.66 38.73 -13.07
C ARG A 467 35.23 38.27 -13.47
N ARG A 468 34.15 38.60 -12.73
CA ARG A 468 33.85 39.81 -11.90
C ARG A 468 32.70 39.53 -10.90
N ARG A 469 32.49 40.41 -9.91
CA ARG A 469 31.36 40.34 -8.93
C ARG A 469 30.24 41.34 -9.23
N SER A 470 28.99 40.89 -9.02
CA SER A 470 27.76 41.62 -8.68
C SER A 470 26.76 40.55 -8.19
N GLY A 471 25.97 40.65 -7.13
CA GLY A 471 25.30 41.85 -6.59
C GLY A 471 23.99 42.07 -7.37
N GLY A 472 22.78 41.88 -6.85
CA GLY A 472 22.34 41.51 -5.49
C GLY A 472 21.11 42.34 -5.11
N SER A 473 19.91 41.76 -5.08
CA SER A 473 18.65 42.49 -4.93
C SER A 473 17.62 41.74 -4.09
N HIS A 474 17.05 42.41 -3.09
CA HIS A 474 15.82 42.00 -2.40
C HIS A 474 14.57 42.58 -3.10
N PRO A 475 13.40 41.99 -2.90
CA PRO A 475 12.14 42.72 -2.77
C PRO A 475 11.88 43.07 -1.29
N GLN A 476 11.45 44.30 -1.00
CA GLN A 476 10.92 44.70 0.32
C GLN A 476 9.39 44.83 0.26
N SER A 477 8.73 44.49 1.37
CA SER A 477 7.33 44.83 1.62
C SER A 477 7.16 46.32 1.95
N PRO A 478 6.03 46.94 1.58
CA PRO A 478 5.50 48.11 2.27
C PRO A 478 4.42 47.68 3.29
N ALA A 479 4.42 48.30 4.47
CA ALA A 479 3.36 48.13 5.48
C ALA A 479 2.38 49.31 5.46
N GLY A 480 1.10 49.05 5.78
CA GLY A 480 0.09 50.12 5.85
C GLY A 480 -1.31 49.64 6.21
N GLY A 481 -1.68 49.79 7.47
CA GLY A 481 -3.08 49.85 7.94
C GLY A 481 -3.23 51.06 8.88
N PRO A 482 -4.31 51.16 9.68
CA PRO A 482 -5.56 50.39 9.67
C PRO A 482 -6.80 51.29 9.55
N SER A 483 -8.00 50.72 9.31
CA SER A 483 -9.29 51.42 9.55
C SER A 483 -10.50 50.48 9.66
N ARG A 484 -11.29 50.65 10.73
CA ARG A 484 -12.73 50.33 10.78
C ARG A 484 -13.50 51.61 10.47
N PRO A 485 -14.61 51.56 9.71
CA PRO A 485 -15.94 51.36 10.31
C PRO A 485 -16.72 50.27 9.53
N GLY A 486 -17.98 49.92 9.81
CA GLY A 486 -18.94 50.34 10.85
C GLY A 486 -20.31 49.68 10.57
N SER A 487 -21.17 49.57 11.57
CA SER A 487 -22.45 48.85 11.45
C SER A 487 -23.56 49.65 10.76
N ALA A 488 -24.32 49.03 9.85
CA ALA A 488 -25.60 49.52 9.37
C ALA A 488 -26.60 48.36 9.14
N LYS A 489 -27.87 48.57 9.51
CA LYS A 489 -29.03 47.79 9.02
C LYS A 489 -29.58 48.46 7.76
N PRO A 490 -30.35 47.75 6.91
CA PRO A 490 -31.81 47.72 7.08
C PRO A 490 -32.40 46.30 6.77
N ASP A 491 -33.69 46.00 6.91
CA ASP A 491 -34.78 46.68 7.63
C ASP A 491 -35.71 45.65 8.28
N GLY A 492 -36.65 46.08 9.12
CA GLY A 492 -37.64 45.20 9.76
C GLY A 492 -39.06 45.39 9.23
N MET A 493 -39.71 44.30 8.76
CA MET A 493 -41.14 44.32 8.45
C MET A 493 -41.93 43.28 9.25
N ARG A 494 -42.94 43.77 9.96
CA ARG A 494 -43.96 43.04 10.74
C ARG A 494 -44.99 42.37 9.79
N ALA A 495 -45.87 41.44 10.20
CA ALA A 495 -45.97 40.47 11.32
C ALA A 495 -47.31 39.69 11.17
N ARG A 496 -47.61 38.80 12.14
CA ARG A 496 -48.81 37.93 12.32
C ARG A 496 -48.73 36.59 11.56
N ALA A 497 -48.99 35.40 12.12
CA ALA A 497 -49.73 34.89 13.31
C ALA A 497 -51.15 34.33 13.01
N GLY A 498 -51.54 33.31 13.80
CA GLY A 498 -52.47 32.23 13.42
C GLY A 498 -51.65 30.94 13.25
N GLU A 499 -51.69 29.90 14.09
CA GLU A 499 -52.77 29.35 14.94
C GLU A 499 -54.03 29.01 14.13
N GLY A 500 -54.52 27.76 14.07
CA GLY A 500 -54.04 26.53 14.71
C GLY A 500 -55.00 25.36 14.42
N SER A 501 -55.30 24.54 15.44
CA SER A 501 -56.34 23.50 15.45
C SER A 501 -56.07 22.19 14.70
N SER A 502 -55.33 21.28 15.34
CA SER A 502 -55.65 19.85 15.30
C SER A 502 -57.09 19.60 15.78
N ARG A 503 -57.78 18.57 15.22
CA ARG A 503 -59.04 18.03 15.77
C ARG A 503 -59.23 16.55 15.42
N ASP A 504 -59.20 15.70 16.44
CA ASP A 504 -59.85 14.39 16.42
C ASP A 504 -61.37 14.55 16.56
N THR A 505 -62.14 13.63 15.98
CA THR A 505 -63.24 12.89 16.65
C THR A 505 -63.79 11.77 15.74
N ALA A 506 -64.44 10.76 16.32
CA ALA A 506 -64.70 9.47 15.66
C ALA A 506 -66.13 8.92 15.86
N ALA A 507 -66.50 7.95 15.01
CA ALA A 507 -67.57 6.94 15.16
C ALA A 507 -67.11 5.70 14.33
N ALA A 508 -67.06 4.46 14.85
CA ALA A 508 -68.16 3.56 15.27
C ALA A 508 -68.98 3.05 14.04
N THR A 509 -69.33 1.76 13.87
CA THR A 509 -69.53 0.63 14.81
C THR A 509 -69.25 -0.77 14.19
N GLY A 510 -69.11 -1.81 15.04
CA GLY A 510 -69.29 -3.24 14.68
C GLY A 510 -68.04 -3.99 14.16
N GLN A 511 -67.89 -5.31 14.34
CA GLN A 511 -68.62 -6.28 15.19
C GLN A 511 -67.69 -7.50 15.49
N ARG A 512 -67.95 -8.28 16.54
CA ARG A 512 -67.22 -9.53 16.85
C ARG A 512 -67.97 -10.75 16.31
N GLU A 513 -67.24 -11.76 15.84
CA GLU A 513 -67.58 -13.19 15.99
C GLU A 513 -66.30 -14.00 16.26
N THR A 514 -66.39 -15.01 17.14
CA THR A 514 -65.28 -15.91 17.56
C THR A 514 -65.85 -17.23 18.11
N GLU A 515 -65.67 -18.34 17.40
CA GLU A 515 -65.92 -19.77 17.72
C GLU A 515 -65.87 -20.52 16.36
N GLY A 516 -65.49 -21.79 16.17
CA GLY A 516 -64.73 -22.82 16.91
C GLY A 516 -64.00 -23.67 15.83
N ASP A 517 -63.27 -24.77 16.05
CA ASP A 517 -62.85 -25.61 17.18
C ASP A 517 -61.50 -26.27 16.77
N GLY A 518 -60.71 -26.97 17.59
CA GLY A 518 -60.82 -27.36 19.01
C GLY A 518 -59.64 -28.25 19.42
#